data_AF-A0A847FU84-F1
#
_entry.id   AF-A0A847FU84-F1
#
_cell.length_a   1.000
_cell.length_b   1.000
_cell.length_c   1.000
_cell.angle_alpha   90.00
_cell.angle_beta   90.00
_cell.angle_gamma   90.00
#
_symmetry.space_group_name_H-M   'P 1'
#
loop_
_entity.id
_entity.type
_entity.pdbx_description
1 polymer ?
#
loop_
_entity_poly.entity_id
_entity_poly.type
_entity_poly.pdbx_seq_one_letter_code
_entity_poly.pdbx_strand_id
1 'polypeptide(L)'
;MKTRVCCLLAVLLLLGLAGCARGGSGLPDVEVGAAVEPQPPQVGPAVVVVTLTGDDGQPLTGAQVELEGNMTHAGMVPVLATAAEVEPGQYRAELEFTMGGDWFILVRATLADGRSLEEQVDVPGVGDVCIVTPAP
;
A
#
# COMPACT_ATOMS: atom_id res chain seq x y z
N MET A 1 37.05 -5.00 -35.15
CA MET A 1 36.03 -3.94 -34.98
C MET A 1 34.64 -4.50 -34.70
N LYS A 2 34.14 -5.51 -35.43
CA LYS A 2 32.83 -6.16 -35.18
C LYS A 2 32.64 -6.77 -33.77
N THR A 3 33.68 -7.33 -33.17
CA THR A 3 33.62 -7.92 -31.82
C THR A 3 33.50 -6.89 -30.70
N ARG A 4 34.05 -5.67 -30.88
CA ARG A 4 33.91 -4.58 -29.89
C ARG A 4 32.50 -3.97 -29.91
N VAL A 5 31.88 -3.90 -31.08
CA VAL A 5 30.50 -3.41 -31.26
C VAL A 5 29.48 -4.39 -30.65
N CYS A 6 29.75 -5.69 -30.72
CA CYS A 6 28.89 -6.71 -30.12
C CYS A 6 28.95 -6.72 -28.58
N CYS A 7 30.14 -6.54 -27.97
CA CYS A 7 30.25 -6.39 -26.52
C CYS A 7 29.64 -5.09 -25.98
N LEU A 8 29.74 -3.98 -26.74
CA LEU A 8 29.12 -2.71 -26.35
C LEU A 8 27.58 -2.76 -26.41
N LEU A 9 26.99 -3.45 -27.40
CA LEU A 9 25.54 -3.68 -27.45
C LEU A 9 25.04 -4.58 -26.31
N ALA A 10 25.82 -5.58 -25.91
CA ALA A 10 25.44 -6.49 -24.82
C ALA A 10 25.43 -5.80 -23.45
N VAL A 11 26.35 -4.87 -23.20
CA VAL A 11 26.39 -4.09 -21.95
C VAL A 11 25.23 -3.09 -21.87
N LEU A 12 24.86 -2.44 -22.98
CA LEU A 12 23.73 -1.50 -23.03
C LEU A 12 22.36 -2.18 -22.82
N LEU A 13 22.21 -3.47 -23.15
CA LEU A 13 20.97 -4.22 -22.92
C LEU A 13 20.78 -4.64 -21.45
N LEU A 14 21.87 -4.75 -20.67
CA LEU A 14 21.83 -5.16 -19.26
C LEU A 14 21.48 -4.00 -18.30
N LEU A 15 21.56 -2.75 -18.76
CA LEU A 15 21.24 -1.55 -17.96
C LEU A 15 19.74 -1.20 -17.90
N GLY A 16 18.87 -1.94 -18.60
CA GLY A 16 17.43 -1.64 -18.69
C GLY A 16 16.52 -2.30 -17.64
N LEU A 17 17.05 -3.14 -16.75
CA LEU A 17 16.24 -3.95 -15.82
C LEU A 17 16.17 -3.40 -14.38
N ALA A 18 16.78 -2.25 -14.09
CA ALA A 18 16.68 -1.60 -12.79
C ALA A 18 15.56 -0.56 -12.83
N GLY A 19 14.31 -0.96 -12.57
CA GLY A 19 13.24 0.03 -12.52
C GLY A 19 11.84 -0.51 -12.31
N CYS A 20 11.58 -1.12 -11.15
CA CYS A 20 10.27 -1.17 -10.51
C CYS A 20 10.47 -1.36 -8.99
N ALA A 21 11.14 -0.41 -8.32
CA ALA A 21 10.90 -0.25 -6.89
C ALA A 21 9.69 0.67 -6.78
N ARG A 22 8.51 0.07 -6.54
CA ARG A 22 7.28 0.83 -6.30
C ARG A 22 7.53 1.71 -5.08
N GLY A 23 7.29 3.02 -5.25
CA GLY A 23 7.89 4.06 -4.43
C GLY A 23 7.41 4.05 -2.98
N GLY A 24 8.31 3.67 -2.08
CA GLY A 24 8.18 3.81 -0.63
C GLY A 24 9.58 3.85 -0.02
N SER A 25 9.75 4.56 1.09
CA SER A 25 10.96 4.47 1.90
C SER A 25 10.78 3.36 2.93
N GLY A 26 10.66 2.12 2.46
CA GLY A 26 10.50 0.94 3.32
C GLY A 26 11.71 0.68 4.21
N LEU A 27 11.53 -0.14 5.24
CA LEU A 27 12.60 -0.71 6.05
C LEU A 27 12.79 -2.18 5.65
N PRO A 28 14.02 -2.62 5.34
CA PRO A 28 14.25 -3.97 4.79
C PRO A 28 13.98 -5.09 5.79
N ASP A 29 14.00 -4.78 7.07
CA ASP A 29 13.73 -5.68 8.20
C ASP A 29 12.28 -5.62 8.68
N VAL A 30 11.39 -4.94 7.94
CA VAL A 30 9.98 -4.77 8.30
C VAL A 30 9.10 -5.18 7.13
N GLU A 31 8.19 -6.11 7.38
CA GLU A 31 7.13 -6.48 6.47
C GLU A 31 5.86 -5.70 6.80
N VAL A 32 5.23 -5.13 5.76
CA VAL A 32 3.97 -4.39 5.86
C VAL A 32 2.90 -5.15 5.08
N GLY A 33 1.94 -5.71 5.81
CA GLY A 33 0.71 -6.28 5.25
C GLY A 33 -0.45 -5.31 5.39
N ALA A 34 -1.39 -5.32 4.45
CA ALA A 34 -2.63 -4.55 4.57
C ALA A 34 -3.81 -5.32 4.00
N ALA A 35 -4.93 -5.28 4.72
CA ALA A 35 -6.21 -5.81 4.31
C ALA A 35 -7.26 -4.69 4.34
N VAL A 36 -8.19 -4.73 3.39
CA VAL A 36 -9.28 -3.76 3.26
C VAL A 36 -10.60 -4.51 3.36
N GLU A 37 -11.59 -3.98 4.05
CA GLU A 37 -12.95 -4.53 4.07
C GLU A 37 -13.94 -3.43 3.67
N PRO A 38 -14.99 -3.73 2.87
CA PRO A 38 -15.36 -5.05 2.35
C PRO A 38 -14.43 -5.58 1.24
N GLN A 39 -14.52 -6.88 0.97
CA GLN A 39 -13.88 -7.55 -0.17
C GLN A 39 -14.96 -8.09 -1.14
N PRO A 40 -14.99 -7.67 -2.42
CA PRO A 40 -14.11 -6.69 -3.04
C PRO A 40 -14.35 -5.26 -2.50
N PRO A 41 -13.33 -4.37 -2.53
CA PRO A 41 -13.47 -2.97 -2.09
C PRO A 41 -14.65 -2.26 -2.76
N GLN A 42 -15.39 -1.46 -1.99
CA GLN A 42 -16.57 -0.73 -2.46
C GLN A 42 -16.46 0.75 -2.13
N VAL A 43 -17.16 1.59 -2.90
CA VAL A 43 -17.40 2.99 -2.57
C VAL A 43 -18.17 3.09 -1.25
N GLY A 44 -17.71 3.97 -0.36
CA GLY A 44 -18.24 4.19 0.97
C GLY A 44 -17.24 3.80 2.07
N PRO A 45 -17.75 3.54 3.30
CA PRO A 45 -16.91 3.20 4.44
C PRO A 45 -16.13 1.90 4.21
N ALA A 46 -14.85 1.94 4.54
CA ALA A 46 -13.95 0.82 4.49
C ALA A 46 -13.13 0.72 5.78
N VAL A 47 -12.86 -0.51 6.19
CA VAL A 47 -11.94 -0.80 7.29
C VAL A 47 -10.61 -1.20 6.70
N VAL A 48 -9.52 -0.61 7.17
CA VAL A 48 -8.17 -1.00 6.77
C VAL A 48 -7.42 -1.51 7.98
N VAL A 49 -6.90 -2.73 7.87
CA VAL A 49 -6.07 -3.39 8.87
C VAL A 49 -4.66 -3.51 8.32
N VAL A 50 -3.72 -2.80 8.94
CA VAL A 50 -2.28 -2.89 8.65
C VAL A 50 -1.64 -3.84 9.64
N THR A 51 -0.82 -4.77 9.15
CA THR A 51 0.01 -5.65 9.96
C THR A 51 1.47 -5.27 9.78
N LEU A 52 2.18 -5.02 10.87
CA LEU A 52 3.61 -4.75 10.88
C LEU A 52 4.36 -5.90 11.56
N THR A 53 5.29 -6.52 10.85
CA THR A 53 6.06 -7.68 11.33
C THR A 53 7.55 -7.44 11.11
N GLY A 54 8.38 -7.81 12.07
CA GLY A 54 9.84 -7.83 11.92
C GLY A 54 10.33 -9.00 11.05
N ASP A 55 11.58 -8.95 10.62
CA ASP A 55 12.25 -10.04 9.88
C ASP A 55 12.37 -11.35 10.68
N ASP A 56 12.28 -11.27 12.00
CA ASP A 56 12.21 -12.39 12.94
C ASP A 56 10.80 -13.00 13.08
N GLY A 57 9.81 -12.44 12.38
CA GLY A 57 8.40 -12.84 12.43
C GLY A 57 7.65 -12.34 13.66
N GLN A 58 8.24 -11.48 14.49
CA GLN A 58 7.56 -10.91 15.65
C GLN A 58 6.71 -9.70 15.26
N PRO A 59 5.54 -9.51 15.90
CA PRO A 59 4.72 -8.33 15.66
C PRO A 59 5.42 -7.06 16.17
N LEU A 60 5.40 -6.01 15.35
CA LEU A 60 5.96 -4.71 15.71
C LEU A 60 4.88 -3.86 16.38
N THR A 61 4.88 -3.86 17.71
CA THR A 61 3.87 -3.15 18.54
C THR A 61 4.23 -1.69 18.82
N GLY A 62 3.24 -0.87 19.14
CA GLY A 62 3.45 0.50 19.62
C GLY A 62 3.89 1.49 18.54
N ALA A 63 3.72 1.16 17.27
CA ALA A 63 3.97 2.08 16.17
C ALA A 63 2.84 3.13 16.06
N GLN A 64 3.19 4.31 15.56
CA GLN A 64 2.22 5.31 15.11
C GLN A 64 1.99 5.08 13.62
N VAL A 65 0.75 4.74 13.24
CA VAL A 65 0.41 4.39 11.86
C VAL A 65 -0.61 5.40 11.31
N GLU A 66 -0.25 6.04 10.21
CA GLU A 66 -1.08 6.95 9.43
C GLU A 66 -1.34 6.36 8.05
N LEU A 67 -2.59 6.43 7.61
CA LEU A 67 -3.04 5.99 6.30
C LEU A 67 -3.46 7.18 5.47
N GLU A 68 -3.05 7.19 4.21
CA GLU A 68 -3.49 8.17 3.21
C GLU A 68 -4.00 7.46 1.97
N GLY A 69 -5.33 7.40 1.84
CA GLY A 69 -6.03 6.88 0.68
C GLY A 69 -6.02 7.89 -0.47
N ASN A 70 -5.46 7.49 -1.60
CA ASN A 70 -5.34 8.27 -2.82
C ASN A 70 -6.04 7.57 -3.98
N MET A 71 -6.95 8.28 -4.65
CA MET A 71 -7.51 7.81 -5.91
C MET A 71 -6.54 8.11 -7.04
N THR A 72 -6.36 7.20 -8.00
CA THR A 72 -5.52 7.44 -9.19
C THR A 72 -6.22 8.31 -10.23
N HIS A 73 -6.78 9.44 -9.80
CA HIS A 73 -7.41 10.45 -10.64
C HIS A 73 -6.91 11.85 -10.24
N ALA A 74 -6.45 12.64 -11.22
CA ALA A 74 -5.83 13.93 -10.94
C ALA A 74 -6.82 14.91 -10.28
N GLY A 75 -6.33 15.66 -9.28
CA GLY A 75 -7.10 16.71 -8.60
C GLY A 75 -7.99 16.25 -7.45
N MET A 76 -7.99 14.95 -7.12
CA MET A 76 -8.68 14.42 -5.95
C MET A 76 -7.89 14.71 -4.66
N VAL A 77 -8.62 15.00 -3.58
CA VAL A 77 -8.04 15.20 -2.25
C VAL A 77 -7.86 13.84 -1.57
N PRO A 78 -6.69 13.56 -0.96
CA PRO A 78 -6.48 12.32 -0.23
C PRO A 78 -7.40 12.19 1.00
N VAL A 79 -7.73 10.97 1.37
CA VAL A 79 -8.45 10.66 2.60
C VAL A 79 -7.44 10.21 3.65
N LEU A 80 -7.43 10.87 4.81
CA LEU A 80 -6.48 10.61 5.89
C LEU A 80 -7.15 9.88 7.05
N ALA A 81 -6.46 8.89 7.61
CA ALA A 81 -6.88 8.21 8.82
C ALA A 81 -5.68 7.84 9.70
N THR A 82 -5.87 7.87 11.02
CA THR A 82 -4.89 7.35 11.99
C THR A 82 -5.35 5.97 12.43
N ALA A 83 -4.48 4.97 12.31
CA ALA A 83 -4.79 3.61 12.72
C ALA A 83 -4.46 3.40 14.21
N ALA A 84 -5.38 2.75 14.92
CA ALA A 84 -5.18 2.35 16.30
C ALA A 84 -4.70 0.90 16.36
N GLU A 85 -3.71 0.60 17.20
CA GLU A 85 -3.32 -0.79 17.46
C GLU A 85 -4.47 -1.52 18.16
N VAL A 86 -4.93 -2.63 17.58
CA VAL A 86 -6.05 -3.44 18.09
C VAL A 86 -5.59 -4.80 18.61
N GLU A 87 -4.51 -5.33 18.05
CA GLU A 87 -3.77 -6.52 18.50
C GLU A 87 -2.28 -6.25 18.29
N PRO A 88 -1.36 -7.00 18.92
CA PRO A 88 0.07 -6.79 18.74
C PRO A 88 0.47 -6.74 17.25
N GLY A 89 0.96 -5.59 16.80
CA GLY A 89 1.38 -5.37 15.41
C GLY A 89 0.25 -5.21 14.39
N GLN A 90 -1.02 -5.23 14.80
CA GLN A 90 -2.18 -4.98 13.94
C GLN A 90 -2.82 -3.63 14.26
N TYR A 91 -2.92 -2.78 13.23
CA TYR A 91 -3.38 -1.40 13.32
C TYR A 91 -4.62 -1.22 12.44
N ARG A 92 -5.73 -0.80 13.04
CA ARG A 92 -7.02 -0.64 12.36
C ARG A 92 -7.38 0.83 12.22
N ALA A 93 -7.79 1.24 11.01
CA ALA A 93 -8.39 2.54 10.75
C ALA A 93 -9.65 2.40 9.90
N GLU A 94 -10.45 3.47 9.87
CA GLU A 94 -11.59 3.61 8.96
C GLU A 94 -11.24 4.66 7.91
N LEU A 95 -11.51 4.33 6.65
CA LEU A 95 -11.36 5.19 5.48
C LEU A 95 -12.68 5.23 4.71
N GLU A 96 -12.88 6.24 3.89
CA GLU A 96 -14.05 6.32 3.01
C GLU A 96 -13.57 6.42 1.56
N PHE A 97 -13.84 5.39 0.75
CA PHE A 97 -13.58 5.48 -0.68
C PHE A 97 -14.70 6.27 -1.33
N THR A 98 -14.41 7.47 -1.79
CA THR A 98 -15.43 8.44 -2.22
C THR A 98 -15.88 8.26 -3.67
N MET A 99 -15.22 7.39 -4.43
CA MET A 99 -15.48 7.18 -5.84
C MET A 99 -14.95 5.82 -6.30
N GLY A 100 -15.64 5.21 -7.27
CA GLY A 100 -15.21 3.94 -7.85
C GLY A 100 -13.99 4.12 -8.77
N GLY A 101 -13.11 3.12 -8.79
CA GLY A 101 -11.88 3.13 -9.57
C GLY A 101 -10.68 2.57 -8.82
N ASP A 102 -9.49 2.80 -9.34
CA ASP A 102 -8.26 2.38 -8.68
C ASP A 102 -7.84 3.39 -7.61
N TRP A 103 -7.48 2.83 -6.46
CA TRP A 103 -6.95 3.56 -5.32
C TRP A 103 -5.61 2.96 -4.91
N PHE A 104 -4.88 3.69 -4.10
CA PHE A 104 -3.78 3.17 -3.30
C PHE A 104 -3.79 3.82 -1.92
N ILE A 105 -3.22 3.16 -0.95
CA ILE A 105 -3.05 3.65 0.41
C ILE A 105 -1.56 3.80 0.66
N LEU A 106 -1.12 5.00 1.05
CA LEU A 106 0.20 5.18 1.63
C LEU A 106 0.10 4.86 3.12
N VAL A 107 0.83 3.83 3.55
CA VAL A 107 0.99 3.44 4.94
C VAL A 107 2.26 4.08 5.45
N ARG A 108 2.13 5.08 6.32
CA ARG A 108 3.25 5.68 7.04
C ARG A 108 3.28 5.17 8.46
N ALA A 109 4.38 4.56 8.86
CA ALA A 109 4.55 4.05 10.22
C ALA A 109 5.81 4.62 10.86
N THR A 110 5.68 5.15 12.08
CA THR A 110 6.81 5.43 12.97
C THR A 110 6.85 4.36 14.04
N LEU A 111 7.87 3.50 14.01
CA LEU A 111 8.06 2.41 14.96
C LEU A 111 8.40 2.94 16.36
N ALA A 112 8.24 2.09 17.36
CA ALA A 112 8.58 2.42 18.75
C ALA A 112 10.07 2.77 18.96
N ASP A 113 10.97 2.28 18.10
CA ASP A 113 12.39 2.62 18.09
C ASP A 113 12.71 3.97 17.41
N GLY A 114 11.69 4.64 16.87
CA GLY A 114 11.79 5.93 16.19
C GLY A 114 12.13 5.85 14.70
N ARG A 115 12.37 4.65 14.13
CA ARG A 115 12.50 4.50 12.68
C ARG A 115 11.15 4.70 12.00
N SER A 116 11.16 5.25 10.80
CA SER A 116 9.95 5.48 10.01
C SER A 116 10.03 4.78 8.67
N LEU A 117 8.89 4.28 8.19
CA LEU A 117 8.72 3.74 6.85
C LEU A 117 7.50 4.35 6.15
N GLU A 118 7.51 4.28 4.83
CA GLU A 118 6.35 4.53 3.99
C GLU A 118 6.23 3.41 2.96
N GLU A 119 5.06 2.79 2.87
CA GLU A 119 4.76 1.71 1.92
C GLU A 119 3.47 2.02 1.16
N GLN A 120 3.46 1.79 -0.16
CA GLN A 120 2.27 1.93 -0.99
C GLN A 120 1.56 0.59 -1.15
N VAL A 121 0.29 0.53 -0.77
CA VAL A 121 -0.60 -0.62 -0.98
C VAL A 121 -1.64 -0.28 -2.03
N ASP A 122 -1.67 -1.02 -3.14
CA ASP A 122 -2.72 -0.84 -4.15
C ASP A 122 -4.06 -1.38 -3.67
N VAL A 123 -5.13 -0.65 -4.00
CA VAL A 123 -6.52 -1.06 -3.81
C VAL A 123 -7.24 -0.92 -5.17
N PRO A 124 -7.07 -1.89 -6.08
CA PRO A 124 -7.62 -1.80 -7.42
C PRO A 124 -9.14 -2.00 -7.44
N GLY A 125 -9.81 -1.39 -8.40
CA GLY A 125 -11.20 -1.71 -8.75
C GLY A 125 -12.22 -1.52 -7.62
N VAL A 126 -12.09 -0.46 -6.83
CA VAL A 126 -13.14 -0.06 -5.87
C VAL A 126 -14.44 0.13 -6.65
N GLY A 127 -15.46 -0.68 -6.36
CA GLY A 127 -16.71 -0.71 -7.11
C GLY A 127 -17.82 0.10 -6.47
N ASP A 128 -18.74 0.62 -7.27
CA ASP A 128 -20.02 1.12 -6.74
C ASP A 128 -20.82 -0.08 -6.18
N VAL A 129 -21.43 0.10 -5.00
CA VAL A 129 -22.28 -0.93 -4.37
C VAL A 129 -23.33 -1.41 -5.37
N CYS A 130 -23.13 -2.60 -5.91
CA CYS A 130 -24.20 -3.33 -6.58
C CYS A 130 -25.18 -3.78 -5.52
N ILE A 131 -26.18 -2.94 -5.23
CA ILE A 131 -27.39 -3.39 -4.55
C ILE A 131 -28.03 -4.40 -5.52
N VAL A 132 -27.75 -5.69 -5.32
CA VAL A 132 -28.60 -6.74 -5.88
C VAL A 132 -29.97 -6.53 -5.26
N THR A 133 -30.86 -5.85 -5.98
CA THR A 133 -32.27 -5.80 -5.66
C THR A 133 -32.74 -7.25 -5.51
N PRO A 134 -33.22 -7.69 -4.34
CA PRO A 134 -33.82 -9.02 -4.25
C PRO A 134 -34.99 -9.09 -5.23
N ALA A 135 -35.01 -10.13 -6.06
CA ALA A 135 -36.13 -10.39 -6.96
C ALA A 135 -37.43 -10.50 -6.14
N PRO A 136 -38.56 -9.98 -6.65
CA PRO A 136 -39.84 -9.98 -5.94
C PRO A 136 -40.37 -11.38 -5.64
#